data_AF-A0A921NAK8-F1
#
_entry.id   AF-A0A921NAK8-F1
#
_cell.length_a   1.000
_cell.length_b   1.000
_cell.length_c   1.000
_cell.angle_alpha   90.00
_cell.angle_beta   90.00
_cell.angle_gamma   90.00
#
_symmetry.space_group_name_H-M   'P 1'
#
loop_
_entity.id
_entity.type
_entity.pdbx_description
1 polymer ?
#
loop_
_entity_poly.entity_id
_entity_poly.type
_entity_poly.pdbx_seq_one_letter_code
_entity_poly.pdbx_strand_id
1 'polypeptide(L)'
;MTSVTSPKFKTQKTAFYVLLTYIICQLSVFLLIFIPGLKDALLALFSGTPTEQLIKLSGWWSTISFAVAFIVSFLLISRNKQFWHVFSGEKMPLGKAIGWGVIGFFLVFLGQTIGAYIELALGIDMGSANTESIMNVTKIAPIMIVATVFLGPVLEELVFRRVIFGSIIQHYNFWIAGIISAIIFAAIHMDFTHIILYTICGLIFAFLYHKTKRLITPIIAHILLNGFVTFVQMNADKFQV
;
A
#
# COMPACT_ATOMS: atom_id res chain seq x y z
N MET A 1 26.53 29.01 -23.55
CA MET A 1 26.03 28.26 -22.39
C MET A 1 24.65 27.70 -22.73
N THR A 2 24.46 26.39 -22.77
CA THR A 2 23.14 25.77 -22.95
C THR A 2 22.55 25.43 -21.59
N SER A 3 21.39 25.98 -21.26
CA SER A 3 20.71 25.73 -19.99
C SER A 3 20.06 24.34 -19.99
N VAL A 4 20.82 23.34 -19.53
CA VAL A 4 20.30 21.99 -19.27
C VAL A 4 19.31 22.04 -18.10
N THR A 5 18.06 22.35 -18.42
CA THR A 5 16.95 22.32 -17.46
C THR A 5 16.79 20.91 -16.92
N SER A 6 17.15 20.72 -15.64
CA SER A 6 17.17 19.37 -15.06
C SER A 6 15.76 18.74 -15.14
N PRO A 7 15.63 17.44 -15.45
CA PRO A 7 14.33 16.80 -15.72
C PRO A 7 13.38 16.70 -14.51
N LYS A 8 13.75 17.26 -13.35
CA LYS A 8 12.98 17.28 -12.11
C LYS A 8 11.52 17.72 -12.31
N PHE A 9 11.27 18.76 -13.11
CA PHE A 9 9.89 19.25 -13.37
C PHE A 9 8.95 18.20 -13.97
N LYS A 10 9.41 17.35 -14.91
CA LYS A 10 8.56 16.30 -15.48
C LYS A 10 8.30 15.17 -14.48
N THR A 11 9.29 14.79 -13.67
CA THR A 11 9.09 13.78 -12.61
C THR A 11 8.11 14.24 -11.54
N GLN A 12 8.17 15.49 -11.10
CA GLN A 12 7.24 16.05 -10.10
C GLN A 12 5.80 16.04 -10.60
N LYS A 13 5.53 16.41 -11.87
CA LYS A 13 4.17 16.33 -12.44
C LYS A 13 3.62 14.90 -12.47
N THR A 14 4.39 13.91 -12.95
CA THR A 14 3.95 12.51 -12.91
C THR A 14 3.72 12.01 -11.47
N ALA A 15 4.59 12.38 -10.54
CA ALA A 15 4.47 12.01 -9.13
C ALA A 15 3.19 12.59 -8.48
N PHE A 16 2.88 13.85 -8.76
CA PHE A 16 1.63 14.49 -8.32
C PHE A 16 0.39 13.77 -8.87
N TYR A 17 0.35 13.46 -10.17
CA TYR A 17 -0.82 12.78 -10.74
C TYR A 17 -0.98 11.34 -10.22
N VAL A 18 0.10 10.60 -9.95
CA VAL A 18 0.03 9.26 -9.32
C VAL A 18 -0.51 9.35 -7.89
N LEU A 19 -0.05 10.33 -7.09
CA LEU A 19 -0.58 10.58 -5.76
C LEU A 19 -2.07 10.97 -5.81
N LEU A 20 -2.46 11.84 -6.75
CA LEU A 20 -3.85 12.25 -6.94
C LEU A 20 -4.74 11.07 -7.37
N THR A 21 -4.27 10.19 -8.27
CA THR A 21 -4.96 8.95 -8.64
C THR A 21 -5.18 8.04 -7.43
N TYR A 22 -4.20 7.91 -6.54
CA TYR A 22 -4.33 7.13 -5.30
C TYR A 22 -5.33 7.76 -4.31
N ILE A 23 -5.29 9.08 -4.13
CA ILE A 23 -6.26 9.80 -3.28
C ILE A 23 -7.69 9.65 -3.83
N ILE A 24 -7.89 9.78 -5.14
CA ILE A 24 -9.19 9.56 -5.79
C ILE A 24 -9.64 8.09 -5.64
N CYS A 25 -8.72 7.12 -5.69
CA CYS A 25 -9.02 5.71 -5.45
C CYS A 25 -9.58 5.49 -4.04
N GLN A 26 -8.88 5.99 -3.01
CA GLN A 26 -9.30 5.84 -1.61
C GLN A 26 -10.61 6.58 -1.31
N LEU A 27 -10.81 7.78 -1.87
CA LEU A 27 -12.04 8.55 -1.69
C LEU A 27 -13.20 8.09 -2.61
N SER A 28 -12.98 7.15 -3.53
CA SER A 28 -13.99 6.75 -4.53
C SER A 28 -15.29 6.24 -3.91
N VAL A 29 -15.22 5.55 -2.77
CA VAL A 29 -16.39 4.96 -2.10
C VAL A 29 -17.43 6.00 -1.66
N PHE A 30 -17.00 7.24 -1.39
CA PHE A 30 -17.92 8.33 -1.01
C PHE A 30 -18.87 8.72 -2.16
N LEU A 31 -18.55 8.42 -3.42
CA LEU A 31 -19.45 8.64 -4.57
C LEU A 31 -20.77 7.85 -4.42
N LEU A 32 -20.74 6.68 -3.76
CA LEU A 32 -21.92 5.87 -3.48
C LEU A 32 -22.83 6.47 -2.40
N ILE A 33 -22.36 7.47 -1.64
CA ILE A 33 -23.18 8.23 -0.69
C ILE A 33 -23.90 9.38 -1.44
N PHE A 34 -23.18 10.06 -2.33
CA PHE A 34 -23.73 11.21 -3.08
C PHE A 34 -24.61 10.84 -4.27
N ILE A 35 -24.59 9.58 -4.72
CA ILE A 35 -25.42 9.10 -5.84
C ILE A 35 -26.22 7.83 -5.41
N PRO A 36 -27.31 7.97 -4.62
CA PRO A 36 -28.07 6.83 -4.11
C PRO A 36 -28.57 5.88 -5.20
N GLY A 37 -29.13 6.40 -6.30
CA GLY A 37 -29.63 5.57 -7.40
C GLY A 37 -28.53 4.74 -8.10
N LEU A 38 -27.26 5.16 -8.04
CA LEU A 38 -26.14 4.34 -8.51
C LEU A 38 -25.81 3.23 -7.50
N LYS A 39 -25.78 3.56 -6.21
CA LYS A 39 -25.58 2.58 -5.13
C LYS A 39 -26.66 1.49 -5.17
N ASP A 40 -27.93 1.87 -5.30
CA ASP A 40 -29.04 0.92 -5.29
C ASP A 40 -29.05 0.04 -6.54
N ALA A 41 -28.74 0.60 -7.72
CA ALA A 41 -28.56 -0.16 -8.95
C ALA A 41 -27.36 -1.13 -8.89
N LEU A 42 -26.29 -0.78 -8.18
CA LEU A 42 -25.13 -1.67 -7.95
C LEU A 42 -25.40 -2.73 -6.86
N LEU A 43 -26.21 -2.43 -5.84
CA LEU A 43 -26.65 -3.40 -4.84
C LEU A 43 -27.52 -4.50 -5.47
N ALA A 44 -28.39 -4.13 -6.42
CA ALA A 44 -29.24 -5.07 -7.16
C ALA A 44 -28.46 -6.10 -8.00
N LEU A 45 -27.15 -5.94 -8.18
CA LEU A 45 -26.28 -6.95 -8.81
C LEU A 45 -25.89 -8.11 -7.86
N PHE A 46 -26.17 -7.98 -6.55
CA PHE A 46 -25.76 -8.94 -5.53
C PHE A 46 -26.95 -9.62 -4.84
N SER A 47 -26.85 -10.93 -4.66
CA SER A 47 -27.79 -11.71 -3.85
C SER A 47 -27.35 -11.79 -2.38
N GLY A 48 -28.30 -12.07 -1.50
CA GLY A 48 -28.11 -12.18 -0.04
C GLY A 48 -28.89 -11.11 0.73
N THR A 49 -28.68 -11.05 2.03
CA THR A 49 -29.22 -10.01 2.92
C THR A 49 -28.70 -8.61 2.54
N PRO A 50 -29.39 -7.51 2.92
CA PRO A 50 -28.92 -6.15 2.64
C PRO A 50 -27.48 -5.88 3.15
N THR A 51 -27.11 -6.46 4.29
CA THR A 51 -25.76 -6.39 4.86
C THR A 51 -24.72 -7.09 3.96
N GLU A 52 -25.02 -8.31 3.50
CA GLU A 52 -24.14 -9.02 2.56
C GLU A 52 -24.01 -8.30 1.21
N GLN A 53 -25.09 -7.71 0.70
CA GLN A 53 -25.06 -6.93 -0.55
C GLN A 53 -24.13 -5.72 -0.42
N LEU A 54 -24.20 -4.98 0.71
CA LEU A 54 -23.30 -3.87 1.02
C LEU A 54 -21.83 -4.31 1.12
N ILE A 55 -21.57 -5.47 1.75
CA ILE A 55 -20.20 -6.01 1.89
C ILE A 55 -19.66 -6.50 0.54
N LYS A 56 -20.48 -7.19 -0.26
CA LYS A 56 -20.14 -7.62 -1.64
C LYS A 56 -19.83 -6.40 -2.52
N LEU A 57 -20.68 -5.38 -2.47
CA LEU A 57 -20.45 -4.10 -3.16
C LEU A 57 -19.15 -3.43 -2.69
N SER A 58 -18.84 -3.41 -1.39
CA SER A 58 -17.59 -2.83 -0.87
C SER A 58 -16.33 -3.54 -1.39
N GLY A 59 -16.32 -4.88 -1.38
CA GLY A 59 -15.19 -5.68 -1.88
C GLY A 59 -14.98 -5.54 -3.40
N TRP A 60 -16.06 -5.55 -4.18
CA TRP A 60 -16.00 -5.32 -5.62
C TRP A 60 -15.62 -3.89 -5.98
N TRP A 61 -16.23 -2.88 -5.34
CA TRP A 61 -15.93 -1.47 -5.57
C TRP A 61 -14.45 -1.16 -5.28
N SER A 62 -13.96 -1.59 -4.12
CA SER A 62 -12.54 -1.45 -3.76
C SER A 62 -11.64 -2.08 -4.81
N THR A 63 -11.89 -3.33 -5.21
CA THR A 63 -11.05 -4.03 -6.19
C THR A 63 -11.05 -3.35 -7.56
N ILE A 64 -12.21 -2.87 -8.03
CA ILE A 64 -12.32 -2.13 -9.30
C ILE A 64 -11.59 -0.79 -9.20
N SER A 65 -11.77 -0.02 -8.13
CA SER A 65 -11.07 1.25 -7.92
C SER A 65 -9.55 1.08 -7.86
N PHE A 66 -9.04 0.11 -7.12
CA PHE A 66 -7.60 -0.20 -7.08
C PHE A 66 -7.07 -0.65 -8.45
N ALA A 67 -7.85 -1.43 -9.23
CA ALA A 67 -7.46 -1.85 -10.58
C ALA A 67 -7.40 -0.66 -11.56
N VAL A 68 -8.40 0.24 -11.54
CA VAL A 68 -8.40 1.47 -12.33
C VAL A 68 -7.25 2.38 -11.92
N ALA A 69 -7.00 2.55 -10.62
CA ALA A 69 -5.90 3.36 -10.11
C ALA A 69 -4.52 2.82 -10.51
N PHE A 70 -4.36 1.50 -10.54
CA PHE A 70 -3.15 0.83 -11.03
C PHE A 70 -2.93 1.08 -12.53
N ILE A 71 -3.97 0.89 -13.35
CA ILE A 71 -3.91 1.13 -14.81
C ILE A 71 -3.60 2.61 -15.11
N VAL A 72 -4.32 3.55 -14.48
CA VAL A 72 -4.11 4.99 -14.68
C VAL A 72 -2.70 5.39 -14.23
N SER A 73 -2.23 4.92 -13.08
CA SER A 73 -0.86 5.16 -12.62
C SER A 73 0.17 4.62 -13.61
N PHE A 74 0.01 3.40 -14.12
CA PHE A 74 0.91 2.81 -15.12
C PHE A 74 0.93 3.59 -16.44
N LEU A 75 -0.23 4.09 -16.90
CA LEU A 75 -0.33 4.94 -18.10
C LEU A 75 0.31 6.33 -17.91
N LEU A 76 0.17 6.94 -16.73
CA LEU A 76 0.86 8.19 -16.38
C LEU A 76 2.38 8.02 -16.29
N ILE A 77 2.83 6.88 -15.77
CA ILE A 77 4.23 6.54 -15.51
C ILE A 77 4.97 6.11 -16.78
N SER A 78 4.37 5.28 -17.63
CA SER A 78 4.98 4.82 -18.89
C SER A 78 5.32 5.97 -19.85
N ARG A 79 4.53 7.05 -19.81
CA ARG A 79 4.78 8.32 -20.52
C ARG A 79 5.98 9.12 -19.98
N ASN A 80 6.59 8.70 -18.87
CA ASN A 80 7.73 9.39 -18.25
C ASN A 80 8.86 8.41 -17.83
N LYS A 81 9.83 8.19 -18.74
CA LYS A 81 11.03 7.36 -18.50
C LYS A 81 12.00 7.89 -17.41
N GLN A 82 11.64 8.93 -16.66
CA GLN A 82 12.33 9.32 -15.43
C GLN A 82 11.72 8.64 -14.17
N PHE A 83 10.76 7.71 -14.34
CA PHE A 83 10.23 6.79 -13.31
C PHE A 83 11.11 5.36 -13.26
N TRP A 84 12.14 5.99 -12.50
CA TRP A 84 13.47 5.37 -12.15
C TRP A 84 14.50 6.24 -11.46
N HIS A 85 14.53 7.54 -11.73
CA HIS A 85 15.68 8.36 -11.37
C HIS A 85 15.38 9.14 -10.09
N VAL A 86 15.46 8.39 -8.97
CA VAL A 86 15.45 8.90 -7.58
C VAL A 86 16.87 8.89 -7.01
N PHE A 87 17.58 7.77 -7.18
CA PHE A 87 18.91 7.55 -6.64
C PHE A 87 19.99 7.62 -7.74
N SER A 88 21.19 8.04 -7.36
CA SER A 88 22.39 7.96 -8.19
C SER A 88 23.07 6.58 -8.11
N GLY A 89 23.90 6.28 -9.12
CA GLY A 89 24.65 5.02 -9.22
C GLY A 89 23.77 3.78 -9.48
N GLU A 90 24.40 2.62 -9.60
CA GLU A 90 23.73 1.40 -10.06
C GLU A 90 22.64 0.89 -9.12
N LYS A 91 21.63 0.23 -9.71
CA LYS A 91 20.60 -0.54 -9.02
C LYS A 91 21.07 -1.97 -8.83
N MET A 92 20.72 -2.59 -7.70
CA MET A 92 21.06 -3.99 -7.43
C MET A 92 20.61 -4.93 -8.59
N PRO A 93 21.33 -6.00 -8.94
CA PRO A 93 20.89 -6.98 -9.93
C PRO A 93 19.52 -7.57 -9.59
N LEU A 94 18.67 -7.83 -10.59
CA LEU A 94 17.24 -8.13 -10.36
C LEU A 94 17.02 -9.36 -9.46
N GLY A 95 17.72 -10.48 -9.69
CA GLY A 95 17.62 -11.66 -8.83
C GLY A 95 18.03 -11.41 -7.38
N LYS A 96 19.07 -10.59 -7.15
CA LYS A 96 19.48 -10.18 -5.79
C LYS A 96 18.43 -9.27 -5.15
N ALA A 97 17.78 -8.39 -5.91
CA ALA A 97 16.69 -7.55 -5.41
C ALA A 97 15.41 -8.36 -5.08
N ILE A 98 15.09 -9.41 -5.86
CA ILE A 98 14.01 -10.36 -5.54
C ILE A 98 14.32 -11.11 -4.24
N GLY A 99 15.55 -11.61 -4.07
CA GLY A 99 16.00 -12.22 -2.81
C GLY A 99 15.91 -11.26 -1.61
N TRP A 100 16.28 -10.00 -1.80
CA TRP A 100 16.07 -8.95 -0.78
C TRP A 100 14.59 -8.63 -0.50
N GLY A 101 13.67 -8.90 -1.44
CA GLY A 101 12.23 -8.84 -1.18
C GLY A 101 11.73 -9.98 -0.29
N VAL A 102 12.23 -11.20 -0.51
CA VAL A 102 11.92 -12.36 0.35
C VAL A 102 12.53 -12.21 1.74
N ILE A 103 13.79 -11.75 1.86
CA ILE A 103 14.39 -11.34 3.14
C ILE A 103 13.57 -10.20 3.76
N GLY A 104 13.11 -9.27 2.93
CA GLY A 104 12.26 -8.15 3.32
C GLY A 104 10.96 -8.56 4.01
N PHE A 105 10.29 -9.63 3.53
CA PHE A 105 9.12 -10.21 4.20
C PHE A 105 9.43 -10.59 5.66
N PHE A 106 10.51 -11.34 5.91
CA PHE A 106 10.90 -11.72 7.27
C PHE A 106 11.29 -10.51 8.14
N LEU A 107 11.95 -9.51 7.56
CA LEU A 107 12.29 -8.26 8.26
C LEU A 107 11.04 -7.48 8.66
N VAL A 108 10.06 -7.34 7.77
CA VAL A 108 8.80 -6.62 8.06
C VAL A 108 7.94 -7.41 9.03
N PHE A 109 7.86 -8.74 8.90
CA PHE A 109 7.14 -9.60 9.85
C PHE A 109 7.73 -9.47 11.27
N LEU A 110 9.06 -9.54 11.41
CA LEU A 110 9.74 -9.29 12.69
C LEU A 110 9.48 -7.86 13.20
N GLY A 111 9.50 -6.85 12.32
CA GLY A 111 9.18 -5.47 12.66
C GLY A 111 7.75 -5.29 13.15
N GLN A 112 6.78 -5.95 12.52
CA GLN A 112 5.38 -5.98 12.93
C GLN A 112 5.20 -6.65 14.29
N THR A 113 5.89 -7.78 14.54
CA THR A 113 5.91 -8.45 15.85
C THR A 113 6.49 -7.54 16.93
N ILE A 114 7.61 -6.87 16.66
CA ILE A 114 8.21 -5.90 17.60
C ILE A 114 7.27 -4.72 17.86
N GLY A 115 6.63 -4.19 16.81
CA GLY A 115 5.63 -3.11 16.93
C GLY A 115 4.46 -3.50 17.83
N ALA A 116 3.87 -4.68 17.60
CA ALA A 116 2.77 -5.19 18.41
C ALA A 116 3.18 -5.41 19.88
N TYR A 117 4.42 -5.84 20.18
CA TYR A 117 4.91 -5.94 21.55
C TYR A 117 5.19 -4.59 22.20
N ILE A 118 5.61 -3.57 21.44
CA ILE A 118 5.75 -2.19 21.94
C ILE A 118 4.36 -1.62 22.27
N GLU A 119 3.38 -1.83 21.39
CA GLU A 119 1.99 -1.40 21.61
C GLU A 119 1.37 -2.10 22.83
N LEU A 120 1.56 -3.43 22.96
CA LEU A 120 1.12 -4.18 24.15
C LEU A 120 1.78 -3.68 25.45
N ALA A 121 3.07 -3.32 25.41
CA ALA A 121 3.77 -2.73 26.55
C ALA A 121 3.30 -1.30 26.90
N LEU A 122 2.55 -0.65 26.00
CA LEU A 122 1.88 0.64 26.22
C LEU A 122 0.39 0.47 26.60
N GLY A 123 -0.09 -0.76 26.77
CA GLY A 123 -1.48 -1.06 27.13
C GLY A 123 -2.45 -1.07 25.95
N ILE A 124 -1.96 -1.31 24.73
CA ILE A 124 -2.78 -1.46 23.52
C ILE A 124 -2.96 -2.95 23.19
N ASP A 125 -4.21 -3.40 23.10
CA ASP A 125 -4.54 -4.80 22.78
C ASP A 125 -4.10 -5.21 21.36
N MET A 126 -3.82 -6.50 21.18
CA MET A 126 -3.38 -7.05 19.89
C MET A 126 -4.57 -7.28 18.93
N GLY A 127 -4.85 -6.34 18.03
CA GLY A 127 -5.84 -6.56 16.96
C GLY A 127 -6.19 -5.31 16.16
N SER A 128 -5.60 -5.16 14.98
CA SER A 128 -5.89 -4.01 14.11
C SER A 128 -7.32 -4.05 13.55
N ALA A 129 -8.12 -3.04 13.91
CA ALA A 129 -9.49 -2.86 13.42
C ALA A 129 -9.55 -2.67 11.90
N ASN A 130 -8.52 -2.07 11.29
CA ASN A 130 -8.37 -2.03 9.83
C ASN A 130 -8.21 -3.45 9.24
N THR A 131 -7.37 -4.27 9.85
CA THR A 131 -7.16 -5.67 9.42
C THR A 131 -8.42 -6.52 9.60
N GLU A 132 -9.14 -6.34 10.71
CA GLU A 132 -10.40 -7.04 10.98
C GLU A 132 -11.48 -6.64 9.96
N SER A 133 -11.66 -5.34 9.70
CA SER A 133 -12.60 -4.82 8.70
C SER A 133 -12.32 -5.38 7.30
N ILE A 134 -11.05 -5.34 6.87
CA ILE A 134 -10.60 -5.95 5.60
C ILE A 134 -10.91 -7.44 5.57
N MET A 135 -10.70 -8.17 6.66
CA MET A 135 -10.94 -9.61 6.73
C MET A 135 -12.43 -9.97 6.71
N ASN A 136 -13.26 -9.20 7.41
CA ASN A 136 -14.71 -9.37 7.41
C ASN A 136 -15.31 -9.11 6.02
N VAL A 137 -14.80 -8.12 5.28
CA VAL A 137 -15.13 -7.94 3.85
C VAL A 137 -14.61 -9.11 3.01
N THR A 138 -13.37 -9.52 3.20
CA THR A 138 -12.71 -10.57 2.39
C THR A 138 -13.38 -11.93 2.52
N LYS A 139 -13.87 -12.30 3.70
CA LYS A 139 -14.61 -13.56 3.95
C LYS A 139 -15.91 -13.66 3.14
N ILE A 140 -16.59 -12.53 2.90
CA ILE A 140 -17.86 -12.46 2.15
C ILE A 140 -17.63 -12.11 0.67
N ALA A 141 -16.55 -11.40 0.35
CA ALA A 141 -16.18 -10.97 -0.99
C ALA A 141 -14.68 -11.26 -1.28
N PRO A 142 -14.30 -12.52 -1.56
CA PRO A 142 -12.90 -12.93 -1.76
C PRO A 142 -12.17 -12.23 -2.92
N ILE A 143 -12.88 -11.54 -3.81
CA ILE A 143 -12.31 -10.64 -4.82
C ILE A 143 -11.41 -9.55 -4.19
N MET A 144 -11.69 -9.16 -2.94
CA MET A 144 -10.92 -8.20 -2.15
C MET A 144 -9.46 -8.62 -1.91
N ILE A 145 -9.12 -9.91 -2.04
CA ILE A 145 -7.74 -10.41 -2.00
C ILE A 145 -6.90 -9.79 -3.14
N VAL A 146 -7.49 -9.60 -4.32
CA VAL A 146 -6.81 -8.97 -5.47
C VAL A 146 -6.47 -7.51 -5.15
N ALA A 147 -7.35 -6.80 -4.45
CA ALA A 147 -7.08 -5.45 -3.96
C ALA A 147 -5.97 -5.45 -2.90
N THR A 148 -6.14 -6.21 -1.82
CA THR A 148 -5.36 -6.06 -0.57
C THR A 148 -4.01 -6.76 -0.57
N VAL A 149 -3.87 -7.87 -1.30
CA VAL A 149 -2.61 -8.64 -1.39
C VAL A 149 -1.75 -8.17 -2.56
N PHE A 150 -2.33 -7.62 -3.63
CA PHE A 150 -1.59 -7.28 -4.86
C PHE A 150 -1.66 -5.80 -5.27
N LEU A 151 -2.86 -5.28 -5.57
CA LEU A 151 -2.99 -3.95 -6.17
C LEU A 151 -2.64 -2.82 -5.20
N GLY A 152 -3.10 -2.91 -3.95
CA GLY A 152 -2.81 -2.01 -2.84
C GLY A 152 -1.32 -1.91 -2.58
N PRO A 153 -0.62 -2.99 -2.18
CA PRO A 153 0.83 -3.00 -1.99
C PRO A 153 1.63 -2.41 -3.15
N VAL A 154 1.25 -2.66 -4.41
CA VAL A 154 1.94 -2.05 -5.58
C VAL A 154 1.71 -0.54 -5.68
N LEU A 155 0.46 -0.08 -5.48
CA LEU A 155 0.11 1.35 -5.51
C LEU A 155 0.66 2.12 -4.31
N GLU A 156 0.64 1.51 -3.13
CA GLU A 156 1.18 2.05 -1.90
C GLU A 156 2.69 2.21 -1.99
N GLU A 157 3.45 1.21 -2.42
CA GLU A 157 4.89 1.37 -2.58
C GLU A 157 5.23 2.40 -3.69
N LEU A 158 4.43 2.48 -4.76
CA LEU A 158 4.51 3.56 -5.76
C LEU A 158 4.31 4.95 -5.14
N VAL A 159 3.34 5.12 -4.24
CA VAL A 159 3.06 6.40 -3.56
C VAL A 159 4.08 6.66 -2.46
N PHE A 160 4.15 5.82 -1.43
CA PHE A 160 4.93 6.09 -0.22
C PHE A 160 6.44 6.00 -0.45
N ARG A 161 6.94 5.06 -1.28
CA ARG A 161 8.39 4.97 -1.55
C ARG A 161 8.82 5.70 -2.81
N ARG A 162 8.12 5.54 -3.95
CA ARG A 162 8.54 6.20 -5.20
C ARG A 162 8.11 7.67 -5.26
N VAL A 163 6.93 8.07 -4.81
CA VAL A 163 6.50 9.48 -4.80
C VAL A 163 6.99 10.23 -3.56
N ILE A 164 6.57 9.84 -2.36
CA ILE A 164 6.78 10.61 -1.12
C ILE A 164 8.24 10.52 -0.65
N PHE A 165 8.70 9.35 -0.18
CA PHE A 165 10.11 9.12 0.19
C PHE A 165 11.04 9.53 -0.96
N GLY A 166 10.72 9.09 -2.18
CA GLY A 166 11.50 9.35 -3.39
C GLY A 166 11.58 10.81 -3.84
N SER A 167 10.81 11.71 -3.23
CA SER A 167 10.98 13.17 -3.36
C SER A 167 11.79 13.73 -2.19
N ILE A 168 11.51 13.32 -0.95
CA ILE A 168 12.19 13.82 0.26
C ILE A 168 13.68 13.42 0.27
N ILE A 169 14.01 12.19 -0.13
CA ILE A 169 15.40 11.65 -0.18
C ILE A 169 16.31 12.35 -1.20
N GLN A 170 15.77 13.22 -2.07
CA GLN A 170 16.57 14.07 -2.97
C GLN A 170 17.07 15.36 -2.31
N HIS A 171 16.59 15.66 -1.10
CA HIS A 171 16.86 16.89 -0.37
C HIS A 171 17.29 16.66 1.09
N TYR A 172 17.01 15.48 1.65
CA TYR A 172 17.28 15.11 3.05
C TYR A 172 17.90 13.72 3.17
N ASN A 173 18.35 13.36 4.37
CA ASN A 173 18.93 12.04 4.66
C ASN A 173 17.88 10.91 4.75
N PHE A 174 18.35 9.66 4.87
CA PHE A 174 17.50 8.47 4.96
C PHE A 174 16.50 8.54 6.12
N TRP A 175 16.91 8.98 7.31
CA TRP A 175 16.05 9.00 8.49
C TRP A 175 14.88 9.97 8.34
N ILE A 176 15.14 11.19 7.85
CA ILE A 176 14.10 12.20 7.61
C ILE A 176 13.11 11.69 6.54
N ALA A 177 13.61 11.22 5.39
CA ALA A 177 12.74 10.73 4.32
C ALA A 177 11.97 9.46 4.73
N GLY A 178 12.64 8.53 5.42
CA GLY A 178 12.10 7.27 5.89
C GLY A 178 10.97 7.48 6.88
N ILE A 179 11.25 8.14 8.00
CA ILE A 179 10.29 8.38 9.08
C ILE A 179 9.07 9.16 8.58
N ILE A 180 9.26 10.23 7.81
CA ILE A 180 8.12 10.99 7.24
C ILE A 180 7.28 10.10 6.31
N SER A 181 7.90 9.32 5.41
CA SER A 181 7.14 8.41 4.54
C SER A 181 6.45 7.27 5.28
N ALA A 182 6.99 6.87 6.44
CA ALA A 182 6.49 5.78 7.26
C ALA A 182 5.30 6.23 8.14
N ILE A 183 5.37 7.42 8.75
CA ILE A 183 4.26 8.00 9.51
C ILE A 183 3.08 8.33 8.58
N ILE A 184 3.32 8.87 7.38
CA ILE A 184 2.24 9.13 6.41
C ILE A 184 1.65 7.80 5.90
N PHE A 185 2.48 6.76 5.69
CA PHE A 185 2.01 5.41 5.39
C PHE A 185 1.14 4.84 6.51
N ALA A 186 1.51 5.01 7.77
CA ALA A 186 0.70 4.58 8.91
C ALA A 186 -0.63 5.33 9.00
N ALA A 187 -0.62 6.66 8.88
CA ALA A 187 -1.81 7.49 9.02
C ALA A 187 -2.92 7.17 8.00
N ILE A 188 -2.58 6.75 6.76
CA ILE A 188 -3.60 6.39 5.76
C ILE A 188 -4.31 5.06 6.02
N HIS A 189 -3.82 4.23 6.96
CA HIS A 189 -4.53 3.02 7.38
C HIS A 189 -5.71 3.33 8.30
N MET A 190 -5.87 4.59 8.72
CA MET A 190 -6.94 5.10 9.62
C MET A 190 -7.02 4.41 11.00
N ASP A 191 -6.05 3.56 11.31
CA ASP A 191 -5.90 2.80 12.53
C ASP A 191 -4.78 3.42 13.38
N PHE A 192 -5.11 4.53 14.03
CA PHE A 192 -4.17 5.33 14.82
C PHE A 192 -3.73 4.61 16.11
N THR A 193 -4.48 3.60 16.55
CA THR A 193 -4.12 2.71 17.65
C THR A 193 -2.84 1.94 17.32
N HIS A 194 -2.72 1.40 16.10
CA HIS A 194 -1.56 0.63 15.64
C HIS A 194 -0.53 1.46 14.84
N ILE A 195 -0.46 2.77 15.10
CA ILE A 195 0.41 3.69 14.35
C ILE A 195 1.90 3.35 14.49
N ILE A 196 2.34 2.74 15.60
CA ILE A 196 3.74 2.37 15.84
C ILE A 196 4.10 1.17 14.94
N LEU A 197 3.28 0.12 14.97
CA LEU A 197 3.37 -1.07 14.12
C LEU A 197 3.41 -0.69 12.64
N TYR A 198 2.44 0.10 12.16
CA TYR A 198 2.42 0.52 10.75
C TYR A 198 3.60 1.42 10.38
N THR A 199 4.10 2.27 11.30
CA THR A 199 5.30 3.09 11.07
C THR A 199 6.56 2.24 10.98
N ILE A 200 6.71 1.19 11.80
CA ILE A 200 7.85 0.27 11.72
C ILE A 200 7.85 -0.45 10.35
N CYS A 201 6.70 -0.98 9.91
CA CYS A 201 6.57 -1.58 8.58
C CYS A 201 6.94 -0.59 7.46
N GLY A 202 6.38 0.63 7.50
CA GLY A 202 6.68 1.70 6.53
C GLY A 202 8.16 2.08 6.46
N LEU A 203 8.86 2.08 7.59
CA LEU A 203 10.30 2.39 7.67
C LEU A 203 11.16 1.25 7.09
N ILE A 204 10.78 -0.01 7.31
CA ILE A 204 11.48 -1.17 6.74
C ILE A 204 11.28 -1.23 5.22
N PHE A 205 10.08 -0.96 4.71
CA PHE A 205 9.84 -0.82 3.26
C PHE A 205 10.69 0.31 2.64
N ALA A 206 10.80 1.47 3.33
CA ALA A 206 11.69 2.55 2.91
C ALA A 206 13.18 2.13 2.89
N PHE A 207 13.64 1.38 3.90
CA PHE A 207 14.98 0.78 3.92
C PHE A 207 15.21 -0.17 2.74
N LEU A 208 14.28 -1.09 2.45
CA LEU A 208 14.39 -2.03 1.32
C LEU A 208 14.50 -1.32 -0.03
N TYR A 209 13.71 -0.26 -0.23
CA TYR A 209 13.80 0.58 -1.42
C TYR A 209 15.16 1.30 -1.54
N HIS A 210 15.61 1.91 -0.45
CA HIS A 210 16.89 2.64 -0.40
C HIS A 210 18.10 1.73 -0.61
N LYS A 211 18.12 0.56 0.06
CA LYS A 211 19.20 -0.44 0.03
C LYS A 211 19.40 -1.05 -1.36
N THR A 212 18.32 -1.29 -2.11
CA THR A 212 18.36 -1.99 -3.41
C THR A 212 18.23 -1.07 -4.62
N LYS A 213 17.73 0.15 -4.42
CA LYS A 213 17.33 1.13 -5.45
C LYS A 213 16.31 0.58 -6.45
N ARG A 214 15.51 -0.43 -6.05
CA ARG A 214 14.41 -1.00 -6.84
C ARG A 214 13.12 -1.04 -6.03
N LEU A 215 12.04 -0.61 -6.66
CA LEU A 215 10.71 -0.64 -6.06
C LEU A 215 10.13 -2.05 -5.94
N ILE A 216 10.58 -2.98 -6.78
CA ILE A 216 10.15 -4.40 -6.71
C ILE A 216 10.53 -5.06 -5.38
N THR A 217 11.57 -4.59 -4.70
CA THR A 217 12.05 -5.16 -3.43
C THR A 217 11.02 -5.03 -2.31
N PRO A 218 10.58 -3.82 -1.89
CA PRO A 218 9.53 -3.72 -0.88
C PRO A 218 8.17 -4.18 -1.42
N ILE A 219 7.87 -4.06 -2.71
CA ILE A 219 6.63 -4.62 -3.30
C ILE A 219 6.53 -6.12 -3.03
N ILE A 220 7.61 -6.89 -3.26
CA ILE A 220 7.63 -8.33 -2.96
C ILE A 220 7.45 -8.56 -1.45
N ALA A 221 8.15 -7.82 -0.60
CA ALA A 221 8.03 -7.95 0.86
C ALA A 221 6.60 -7.67 1.35
N HIS A 222 5.93 -6.66 0.77
CA HIS A 222 4.59 -6.21 1.15
C HIS A 222 3.51 -7.17 0.63
N ILE A 223 3.60 -7.63 -0.63
CA ILE A 223 2.71 -8.67 -1.19
C ILE A 223 2.81 -9.96 -0.36
N LEU A 224 4.03 -10.39 0.01
CA LEU A 224 4.24 -11.57 0.85
C LEU A 224 3.67 -11.39 2.26
N LEU A 225 3.83 -10.21 2.87
CA LEU A 225 3.27 -9.90 4.18
C LEU A 225 1.74 -9.97 4.18
N ASN A 226 1.10 -9.21 3.28
CA ASN A 226 -0.36 -9.16 3.21
C ASN A 226 -0.92 -10.53 2.81
N GLY A 227 -0.29 -11.23 1.86
CA GLY A 227 -0.66 -12.59 1.48
C GLY A 227 -0.58 -13.58 2.65
N PHE A 228 0.47 -13.51 3.47
CA PHE A 228 0.61 -14.34 4.66
C PHE A 228 -0.45 -14.00 5.72
N VAL A 229 -0.63 -12.73 6.06
CA VAL A 229 -1.65 -12.27 7.03
C VAL A 229 -3.05 -12.67 6.58
N THR A 230 -3.40 -12.44 5.31
CA THR A 230 -4.69 -12.86 4.73
C THR A 230 -4.86 -14.38 4.80
N PHE A 231 -3.84 -15.16 4.42
CA PHE A 231 -3.91 -16.63 4.46
C PHE A 231 -4.15 -17.16 5.89
N VAL A 232 -3.43 -16.64 6.88
CA VAL A 232 -3.60 -17.02 8.29
C VAL A 232 -4.99 -16.63 8.80
N GLN A 233 -5.43 -15.40 8.55
CA GLN A 233 -6.73 -14.89 9.01
C GLN A 233 -7.94 -15.57 8.33
N MET A 234 -7.78 -16.07 7.10
CA MET A 234 -8.78 -16.89 6.40
C MET A 234 -8.80 -18.37 6.82
N ASN A 235 -7.87 -18.80 7.68
CA ASN A 235 -7.76 -20.18 8.17
C ASN A 235 -7.56 -20.25 9.71
N ALA A 236 -7.84 -19.15 10.43
CA ALA A 236 -7.61 -19.05 11.87
C ALA A 236 -8.41 -20.10 12.67
N ASP A 237 -9.58 -20.49 12.15
CA ASP A 237 -10.42 -21.60 12.60
C ASP A 237 -9.70 -22.97 12.63
N LYS A 238 -8.66 -23.14 11.81
CA LYS A 238 -7.86 -24.38 11.71
C LYS A 238 -6.54 -24.30 12.48
N PHE A 239 -6.24 -23.14 13.06
CA PHE A 239 -5.05 -22.89 13.87
C PHE A 239 -5.36 -22.68 15.35
N GLN A 240 -6.64 -22.61 15.73
CA GLN A 240 -7.08 -22.74 17.12
C GLN A 240 -7.08 -24.23 17.51
N VAL A 241 -6.06 -24.62 18.28
CA VAL A 241 -5.86 -25.94 18.88
C VAL A 241 -6.15 -25.87 20.38
#